data_AF-A0A961RIE6-F1
#
_entry.id   AF-A0A961RIE6-F1
#
_cell.length_a   1.000
_cell.length_b   1.000
_cell.length_c   1.000
_cell.angle_alpha   90.00
_cell.angle_beta   90.00
_cell.angle_gamma   90.00
#
_symmetry.space_group_name_H-M   'P 1'
#
loop_
_entity.id
_entity.type
_entity.pdbx_description
1 polymer ?
#
loop_
_entity_poly.entity_id
_entity_poly.type
_entity_poly.pdbx_seq_one_letter_code
_entity_poly.pdbx_strand_id
1 'polypeptide(L)'
;MARLVLKFGGTSVADLERIRNVARHVKREVDAGHQVAVVVSAMAGKTNELVAWTREASPMHDAREYDAVVASGEQVTAGLLAITLQGMGVEARSWLGWQIPIRTNNAHGSARIEEIDGSELIRRFDLDQVAVIAGFQGLGPDNRIATLGRGGSDTTAVALAAAIKADRCDIYTDVDGVYTTDPRIEPKA
;
A
#
# COMPACT_ATOMS: atom_id res chain seq x y z
N MET A 1 17.54 -15.84 4.34
CA MET A 1 17.16 -14.43 4.14
C MET A 1 16.38 -14.37 2.85
N ALA A 2 15.13 -13.93 2.90
CA ALA A 2 14.22 -13.81 1.75
C ALA A 2 13.68 -12.40 1.73
N ARG A 3 13.30 -11.90 0.55
CA ARG A 3 12.65 -10.60 0.37
C ARG A 3 11.16 -10.79 0.19
N LEU A 4 10.39 -10.15 1.07
CA LEU A 4 8.94 -10.32 1.15
C LEU A 4 8.25 -8.99 0.85
N VAL A 5 7.15 -9.07 0.10
CA VAL A 5 6.16 -7.99 0.01
C VAL A 5 4.91 -8.43 0.76
N LEU A 6 4.50 -7.68 1.77
CA LEU A 6 3.31 -7.95 2.57
C LEU A 6 2.28 -6.85 2.30
N LYS A 7 1.12 -7.18 1.76
CA LYS A 7 0.05 -6.20 1.53
C LYS A 7 -1.04 -6.34 2.58
N PHE A 8 -1.44 -5.23 3.20
CA PHE A 8 -2.57 -5.19 4.14
C PHE A 8 -3.69 -4.31 3.60
N GLY A 9 -4.89 -4.90 3.47
CA GLY A 9 -6.10 -4.19 3.05
C GLY A 9 -6.68 -3.26 4.13
N GLY A 10 -7.62 -2.40 3.74
CA GLY A 10 -8.15 -1.35 4.64
C GLY A 10 -8.78 -1.87 5.94
N THR A 11 -9.40 -3.06 5.92
CA THR A 11 -9.95 -3.71 7.12
C THR A 11 -8.85 -4.22 8.05
N SER A 12 -7.67 -4.58 7.53
CA SER A 12 -6.49 -4.99 8.32
C SER A 12 -5.81 -3.81 9.02
N VAL A 13 -6.09 -2.58 8.60
CA VAL A 13 -5.52 -1.34 9.12
C VAL A 13 -6.60 -0.33 9.53
N ALA A 14 -7.80 -0.81 9.88
CA ALA A 14 -8.96 0.07 10.11
C ALA A 14 -8.82 1.00 11.32
N ASP A 15 -7.96 0.66 12.28
CA ASP A 15 -7.73 1.40 13.51
C ASP A 15 -6.30 1.15 14.03
N LEU A 16 -5.90 1.87 15.09
CA LEU A 16 -4.55 1.76 15.66
C LEU A 16 -4.30 0.39 16.31
N GLU A 17 -5.31 -0.31 16.81
CA GLU A 17 -5.13 -1.65 17.37
C GLU A 17 -4.79 -2.66 16.27
N ARG A 18 -5.51 -2.59 15.14
CA ARG A 18 -5.25 -3.38 13.95
C ARG A 18 -3.90 -3.06 13.32
N ILE A 19 -3.51 -1.79 13.26
CA ILE A 19 -2.17 -1.37 12.82
C ILE A 19 -1.09 -1.97 13.73
N ARG A 20 -1.28 -2.00 15.06
CA ARG A 20 -0.36 -2.71 15.97
C ARG A 20 -0.33 -4.21 15.69
N ASN A 21 -1.44 -4.83 15.34
CA ASN A 21 -1.46 -6.24 14.96
C ASN A 21 -0.66 -6.49 13.67
N VAL A 22 -0.84 -5.65 12.65
CA VAL A 22 -0.04 -5.67 11.42
C VAL A 22 1.45 -5.48 11.73
N ALA A 23 1.81 -4.53 12.58
CA ALA A 23 3.19 -4.31 13.00
C ALA A 23 3.81 -5.55 13.68
N ARG A 24 3.04 -6.29 14.49
CA ARG A 24 3.50 -7.58 15.06
C ARG A 24 3.76 -8.63 13.99
N HIS A 25 2.91 -8.72 12.96
CA HIS A 25 3.14 -9.63 11.83
C HIS A 25 4.41 -9.28 11.08
N VAL A 26 4.59 -8.01 10.72
CA VAL A 26 5.79 -7.51 10.04
C VAL A 26 7.04 -7.77 10.89
N LYS A 27 6.99 -7.47 12.21
CA LYS A 27 8.11 -7.71 13.12
C LYS A 27 8.50 -9.19 13.17
N ARG A 28 7.54 -10.13 13.14
CA ARG A 28 7.85 -11.57 13.11
C ARG A 28 8.67 -11.96 11.89
N GLU A 29 8.34 -11.43 10.72
CA GLU A 29 9.09 -11.68 9.48
C GLU A 29 10.50 -11.06 9.54
N VAL A 30 10.62 -9.85 10.11
CA VAL A 30 11.92 -9.20 10.34
C VAL A 30 12.77 -10.01 11.32
N ASP A 31 12.20 -10.46 12.44
CA ASP A 31 12.88 -11.28 13.44
C ASP A 31 13.31 -12.65 12.90
N ALA A 32 12.65 -13.14 11.85
CA ALA A 32 13.04 -14.33 11.10
C ALA A 32 14.18 -14.08 10.07
N GLY A 33 14.68 -12.84 9.97
CA GLY A 33 15.78 -12.46 9.09
C GLY A 33 15.35 -12.22 7.63
N HIS A 34 14.11 -11.78 7.41
CA HIS A 34 13.61 -11.39 6.10
C HIS A 34 13.76 -9.88 5.83
N GLN A 35 14.00 -9.52 4.57
CA GLN A 35 13.89 -8.14 4.09
C GLN A 35 12.42 -7.87 3.76
N VAL A 36 11.80 -6.88 4.40
CA VAL A 36 10.34 -6.70 4.32
C VAL A 36 9.97 -5.35 3.70
N ALA A 37 9.18 -5.41 2.63
CA ALA A 37 8.39 -4.30 2.13
C ALA A 37 6.92 -4.51 2.51
N VAL A 38 6.26 -3.49 3.03
CA VAL A 38 4.86 -3.54 3.44
C VAL A 38 4.07 -2.57 2.58
N VAL A 39 3.04 -3.03 1.87
CA VAL A 39 2.11 -2.17 1.14
C VAL A 39 0.82 -2.04 1.93
N VAL A 40 0.39 -0.80 2.19
CA VAL A 40 -0.86 -0.55 2.93
C VAL A 40 -1.87 0.20 2.06
N SER A 41 -3.14 -0.17 2.21
CA SER A 41 -4.28 0.64 1.76
C SER A 41 -4.62 1.72 2.80
N ALA A 42 -5.48 2.68 2.43
CA ALA A 42 -6.09 3.56 3.41
C ALA A 42 -6.90 2.76 4.46
N MET A 43 -7.00 3.30 5.66
CA MET A 43 -7.85 2.75 6.73
C MET A 43 -9.31 2.59 6.25
N ALA A 44 -10.00 1.56 6.73
CA ALA A 44 -11.37 1.25 6.32
C ALA A 44 -12.30 2.48 6.35
N GLY A 45 -13.03 2.71 5.26
CA GLY A 45 -13.95 3.83 5.09
C GLY A 45 -13.30 5.15 4.66
N LYS A 46 -11.98 5.36 4.86
CA LYS A 46 -11.34 6.65 4.57
C LYS A 46 -11.32 7.00 3.08
N THR A 47 -11.03 6.03 2.20
CA THR A 47 -11.13 6.25 0.75
C THR A 47 -12.53 6.73 0.35
N ASN A 48 -13.59 6.13 0.92
CA ASN A 48 -14.97 6.50 0.58
C ASN A 48 -15.30 7.92 1.04
N GLU A 49 -14.85 8.31 2.24
CA GLU A 49 -14.99 9.68 2.76
C GLU A 49 -14.26 10.70 1.88
N LEU A 50 -13.01 10.42 1.52
CA LEU A 50 -12.21 11.27 0.63
C LEU A 50 -12.88 11.44 -0.75
N VAL A 51 -13.38 10.34 -1.33
CA VAL A 51 -14.15 10.37 -2.58
C VAL A 51 -15.44 11.20 -2.42
N ALA A 52 -16.15 11.08 -1.31
CA ALA A 52 -17.35 11.88 -1.05
C ALA A 52 -17.02 13.38 -1.03
N TRP A 53 -15.96 13.78 -0.33
CA TRP A 53 -15.52 15.18 -0.29
C TRP A 53 -15.15 15.73 -1.66
N THR A 54 -14.47 14.96 -2.52
CA THR A 54 -14.19 15.43 -3.89
C THR A 54 -15.48 15.80 -4.62
N ARG A 55 -16.49 14.92 -4.57
CA ARG A 55 -17.79 15.12 -5.23
C ARG A 55 -18.60 16.26 -4.62
N GLU A 56 -18.57 16.41 -3.30
CA GLU A 56 -19.25 17.50 -2.59
C GLU A 56 -18.59 18.85 -2.87
N ALA A 57 -17.26 18.90 -2.97
CA ALA A 57 -16.51 20.11 -3.30
C ALA A 57 -16.82 20.60 -4.73
N SER A 58 -16.87 19.69 -5.70
CA SER A 58 -17.39 19.98 -7.03
C SER A 58 -17.76 18.69 -7.78
N PRO A 59 -19.03 18.49 -8.21
CA PRO A 59 -19.42 17.31 -8.98
C PRO A 59 -18.66 17.12 -10.31
N MET A 60 -18.20 18.23 -10.89
CA MET A 60 -17.30 18.24 -12.04
C MET A 60 -15.96 18.80 -11.59
N HIS A 61 -15.03 17.91 -11.27
CA HIS A 61 -13.68 18.25 -10.82
C HIS A 61 -12.62 17.60 -11.70
N ASP A 62 -11.41 18.16 -11.69
CA ASP A 62 -10.26 17.59 -12.36
C ASP A 62 -9.84 16.26 -11.70
N ALA A 63 -9.66 15.21 -12.49
CA ALA A 63 -9.23 13.88 -12.02
C ALA A 63 -7.85 13.92 -11.32
N ARG A 64 -7.03 14.91 -11.66
CA ARG A 64 -5.74 15.15 -11.00
C ARG A 64 -5.90 15.54 -9.54
N GLU A 65 -6.88 16.39 -9.22
CA GLU A 65 -7.14 16.80 -7.84
C GLU A 65 -7.85 15.69 -7.06
N TYR A 66 -8.69 14.90 -7.74
CA TYR A 66 -9.22 13.66 -7.18
C TYR A 66 -8.08 12.74 -6.70
N ASP A 67 -7.07 12.49 -7.55
CA ASP A 67 -5.94 11.64 -7.20
C ASP A 67 -5.13 12.18 -6.01
N ALA A 68 -4.91 13.50 -5.97
CA ALA A 68 -4.21 14.15 -4.86
C ALA A 68 -4.96 13.97 -3.52
N VAL A 69 -6.29 14.10 -3.54
CA VAL A 69 -7.12 13.93 -2.33
C VAL A 69 -7.16 12.47 -1.91
N VAL A 70 -7.49 11.55 -2.81
CA VAL A 70 -7.76 10.15 -2.44
C VAL A 70 -6.49 9.42 -2.03
N ALA A 71 -5.34 9.69 -2.67
CA ALA A 71 -4.06 9.07 -2.31
C ALA A 71 -3.61 9.41 -0.88
N SER A 72 -4.11 10.50 -0.27
CA SER A 72 -3.73 10.92 1.08
C SER A 72 -4.06 9.88 2.17
N GLY A 73 -5.08 9.04 1.95
CA GLY A 73 -5.48 8.01 2.91
C GLY A 73 -4.39 6.96 3.15
N GLU A 74 -3.74 6.50 2.08
CA GLU A 74 -2.61 5.57 2.16
C GLU A 74 -1.38 6.23 2.79
N GLN A 75 -1.16 7.53 2.57
CA GLN A 75 -0.03 8.26 3.17
C GLN A 75 -0.13 8.27 4.70
N VAL A 76 -1.32 8.55 5.23
CA VAL A 76 -1.60 8.52 6.67
C VAL A 76 -1.31 7.11 7.22
N THR A 77 -1.83 6.09 6.55
CA THR A 77 -1.71 4.70 7.03
C THR A 77 -0.25 4.22 7.02
N ALA A 78 0.51 4.55 5.98
CA ALA A 78 1.92 4.20 5.88
C ALA A 78 2.75 4.86 6.98
N GLY A 79 2.49 6.14 7.27
CA GLY A 79 3.12 6.86 8.38
C GLY A 79 2.81 6.23 9.74
N LEU A 80 1.53 5.94 10.02
CA LEU A 80 1.10 5.33 11.28
C LEU A 80 1.72 3.95 11.52
N LEU A 81 1.79 3.11 10.48
CA LEU A 81 2.43 1.80 10.60
C LEU A 81 3.94 1.93 10.81
N ALA A 82 4.63 2.83 10.11
CA ALA A 82 6.06 3.07 10.30
C ALA A 82 6.37 3.54 11.74
N ILE A 83 5.60 4.48 12.28
CA ILE A 83 5.73 4.94 13.68
C ILE A 83 5.50 3.77 14.65
N THR A 84 4.51 2.93 14.38
CA THR A 84 4.19 1.77 15.24
C THR A 84 5.33 0.76 15.25
N LEU A 85 5.92 0.46 14.09
CA LEU A 85 7.09 -0.42 13.96
C LEU A 85 8.31 0.13 14.69
N GLN A 86 8.60 1.43 14.55
CA GLN A 86 9.68 2.10 15.27
C GLN A 86 9.50 2.00 16.79
N GLY A 87 8.27 2.18 17.28
CA GLY A 87 7.93 1.98 18.70
C GLY A 87 8.12 0.55 19.21
N MET A 88 8.23 -0.43 18.30
CA MET A 88 8.53 -1.84 18.59
C MET A 88 10.01 -2.21 18.35
N GLY A 89 10.87 -1.21 18.14
CA GLY A 89 12.30 -1.41 17.89
C GLY A 89 12.64 -1.90 16.49
N VAL A 90 11.71 -1.78 15.53
CA VAL A 90 11.96 -2.11 14.11
C VAL A 90 12.27 -0.83 13.36
N GLU A 91 13.45 -0.76 12.73
CA GLU A 91 13.81 0.36 11.87
C GLU A 91 12.90 0.36 10.65
N ALA A 92 12.08 1.41 10.50
CA ALA A 92 11.04 1.46 9.47
C ALA A 92 10.84 2.89 8.94
N ARG A 93 10.48 3.01 7.66
CA ARG A 93 10.17 4.31 7.04
C ARG A 93 8.98 4.19 6.10
N SER A 94 8.13 5.22 6.08
CA SER A 94 7.07 5.34 5.08
C SER A 94 7.63 5.85 3.77
N TRP A 95 7.08 5.34 2.67
CA TRP A 95 7.44 5.72 1.32
C TRP A 95 6.19 5.94 0.47
N LEU A 96 6.15 7.06 -0.22
CA LEU A 96 5.09 7.40 -1.15
C LEU A 96 5.48 6.98 -2.57
N GLY A 97 4.50 6.81 -3.45
CA GLY A 97 4.72 6.32 -4.83
C GLY A 97 5.62 7.21 -5.70
N TRP A 98 5.94 8.44 -5.27
CA TRP A 98 6.91 9.31 -5.94
C TRP A 98 8.33 9.20 -5.34
N GLN A 99 8.46 8.75 -4.08
CA GLN A 99 9.74 8.55 -3.40
C GLN A 99 10.39 7.21 -3.79
N ILE A 100 9.56 6.23 -4.11
CA ILE A 100 9.94 5.01 -4.85
C ILE A 100 9.25 5.18 -6.20
N PRO A 101 9.91 5.68 -7.25
CA PRO A 101 9.22 6.12 -8.46
C PRO A 101 8.38 5.02 -9.13
N ILE A 102 7.09 4.94 -8.76
CA ILE A 102 6.08 4.11 -9.40
C ILE A 102 5.55 4.95 -10.56
N ARG A 103 6.20 4.87 -11.71
CA ARG A 103 5.82 5.63 -12.91
C ARG A 103 4.54 5.05 -13.50
N THR A 104 3.66 5.94 -13.90
CA THR A 104 2.35 5.58 -14.46
C THR A 104 2.04 6.42 -15.69
N ASN A 105 1.09 5.95 -16.49
CA ASN A 105 0.50 6.77 -17.54
C ASN A 105 -0.39 7.90 -16.96
N ASN A 106 -0.88 8.80 -17.82
CA ASN A 106 -1.64 9.98 -17.40
C ASN A 106 -3.14 9.74 -17.16
N ALA A 107 -3.57 8.48 -16.99
CA ALA A 107 -4.98 8.12 -16.86
C ALA A 107 -5.46 8.25 -15.40
N HIS A 108 -5.45 9.47 -14.87
CA HIS A 108 -5.83 9.80 -13.49
C HIS A 108 -7.15 9.11 -13.04
N GLY A 109 -7.18 8.62 -11.80
CA GLY A 109 -8.25 7.78 -11.25
C GLY A 109 -8.18 6.29 -11.59
N SER A 110 -7.40 5.90 -12.62
CA SER A 110 -7.29 4.50 -13.09
C SER A 110 -5.98 4.22 -13.84
N ALA A 111 -4.90 4.87 -13.41
CA ALA A 111 -3.61 4.84 -14.07
C ALA A 111 -2.99 3.44 -14.07
N ARG A 112 -2.14 3.17 -15.05
CA ARG A 112 -1.41 1.90 -15.16
C ARG A 112 0.06 2.12 -14.82
N ILE A 113 0.62 1.21 -14.02
CA ILE A 113 2.06 1.21 -13.71
C ILE A 113 2.83 0.85 -14.98
N GLU A 114 3.79 1.69 -15.34
CA GLU A 114 4.71 1.49 -16.46
C GLU A 114 6.06 0.97 -15.97
N GLU A 115 6.54 1.49 -14.84
CA GLU A 115 7.84 1.16 -14.27
C GLU A 115 7.84 1.39 -12.75
N ILE A 116 8.64 0.61 -12.02
CA ILE A 116 8.96 0.88 -10.62
C ILE A 116 10.48 0.78 -10.45
N ASP A 117 11.11 1.88 -10.03
CA ASP A 117 12.50 1.85 -9.58
C ASP A 117 12.58 1.43 -8.10
N GLY A 118 12.98 0.18 -7.87
CA GLY A 118 13.14 -0.41 -6.53
C GLY A 118 14.55 -0.27 -5.94
N SER A 119 15.48 0.41 -6.61
CA SER A 119 16.90 0.43 -6.23
C SER A 119 17.15 1.01 -4.83
N GLU A 120 16.47 2.12 -4.50
CA GLU A 120 16.60 2.75 -3.18
C GLU A 120 16.04 1.84 -2.07
N LEU A 121 14.94 1.10 -2.33
CA LEU A 121 14.43 0.14 -1.35
C LEU A 121 15.41 -0.98 -1.08
N ILE A 122 16.02 -1.52 -2.14
CA ILE A 122 17.04 -2.57 -2.01
C ILE A 122 18.19 -2.07 -1.13
N ARG A 123 18.68 -0.85 -1.39
CA ARG A 123 19.73 -0.21 -0.57
C ARG A 123 19.33 -0.04 0.90
N ARG A 124 18.05 0.23 1.17
CA ARG A 124 17.53 0.38 2.54
C ARG A 124 17.39 -0.94 3.27
N PHE A 125 17.09 -2.02 2.56
CA PHE A 125 17.07 -3.35 3.16
C PHE A 125 18.44 -3.82 3.63
N ASP A 126 19.53 -3.37 2.99
CA ASP A 126 20.90 -3.64 3.45
C ASP A 126 21.25 -2.92 4.76
N LEU A 127 20.39 -1.99 5.20
CA LEU A 127 20.47 -1.27 6.47
C LEU A 127 19.40 -1.74 7.47
N ASP A 128 18.82 -2.92 7.26
CA ASP A 128 17.76 -3.52 8.06
C ASP A 128 16.49 -2.66 8.19
N GLN A 129 16.26 -1.72 7.27
CA GLN A 129 15.10 -0.83 7.29
C GLN A 129 13.90 -1.45 6.56
N VAL A 130 12.79 -1.61 7.26
CA VAL A 130 11.49 -1.96 6.68
C VAL A 130 10.94 -0.80 5.88
N ALA A 131 10.54 -1.07 4.64
CA ALA A 131 9.86 -0.08 3.79
C ALA A 131 8.34 -0.22 3.96
N VAL A 132 7.65 0.85 4.35
CA VAL A 132 6.19 0.91 4.42
C VAL A 132 5.66 1.78 3.28
N ILE A 133 5.18 1.16 2.22
CA ILE A 133 4.75 1.80 0.99
C ILE A 133 3.25 2.11 1.06
N ALA A 134 2.91 3.36 0.83
CA ALA A 134 1.53 3.76 0.57
C ALA A 134 1.14 3.27 -0.83
N GLY A 135 0.27 2.24 -0.89
CA GLY A 135 -0.16 1.63 -2.14
C GLY A 135 -1.09 2.53 -2.96
N PHE A 136 -1.68 1.99 -4.03
CA PHE A 136 -2.72 2.66 -4.84
C PHE A 136 -2.29 3.92 -5.61
N GLN A 137 -1.16 4.54 -5.25
CA GLN A 137 -0.63 5.75 -5.89
C GLN A 137 0.62 5.46 -6.75
N GLY A 138 0.86 6.34 -7.71
CA GLY A 138 2.08 6.45 -8.50
C GLY A 138 2.33 7.89 -8.95
N LEU A 139 3.26 8.06 -9.88
CA LEU A 139 3.69 9.34 -10.44
C LEU A 139 3.40 9.36 -11.95
N GLY A 140 2.53 10.27 -12.38
CA GLY A 140 2.26 10.54 -13.79
C GLY A 140 3.43 11.24 -14.49
N PRO A 141 3.39 11.36 -15.83
CA PRO A 141 4.48 11.94 -16.62
C PRO A 141 4.70 13.45 -16.36
N ASP A 142 3.71 14.14 -15.80
CA ASP A 142 3.75 15.56 -15.42
C ASP A 142 4.19 15.78 -13.96
N ASN A 143 4.75 14.74 -13.32
CA ASN A 143 5.13 14.71 -11.90
C ASN A 143 3.96 14.93 -10.93
N ARG A 144 2.74 14.55 -11.32
CA ARG A 144 1.60 14.51 -10.41
C ARG A 144 1.34 13.13 -9.85
N ILE A 145 0.73 13.11 -8.67
CA ILE A 145 0.16 11.87 -8.11
C ILE A 145 -0.91 11.35 -9.07
N ALA A 146 -0.81 10.06 -9.40
CA ALA A 146 -1.82 9.33 -10.14
C ALA A 146 -2.30 8.14 -9.31
N THR A 147 -3.60 7.82 -9.35
CA THR A 147 -4.14 6.65 -8.65
C THR A 147 -4.45 5.49 -9.59
N LEU A 148 -4.30 4.27 -9.09
CA LEU A 148 -4.36 3.03 -9.87
C LEU A 148 -5.77 2.43 -9.97
N GLY A 149 -6.78 3.13 -9.46
CA GLY A 149 -8.16 2.65 -9.40
C GLY A 149 -8.40 1.54 -8.36
N ARG A 150 -9.58 0.91 -8.41
CA ARG A 150 -10.00 -0.11 -7.44
C ARG A 150 -9.04 -1.29 -7.42
N GLY A 151 -8.64 -1.72 -6.22
CA GLY A 151 -7.64 -2.78 -6.05
C GLY A 151 -6.20 -2.31 -6.26
N GLY A 152 -5.98 -1.00 -6.42
CA GLY A 152 -4.67 -0.45 -6.71
C GLY A 152 -3.56 -0.81 -5.72
N SER A 153 -3.88 -1.01 -4.43
CA SER A 153 -2.86 -1.48 -3.46
C SER A 153 -2.37 -2.91 -3.75
N ASP A 154 -3.25 -3.81 -4.24
CA ASP A 154 -2.83 -5.16 -4.65
C ASP A 154 -1.95 -5.10 -5.90
N THR A 155 -2.34 -4.26 -6.87
CA THR A 155 -1.53 -3.98 -8.07
C THR A 155 -0.15 -3.43 -7.68
N THR A 156 -0.09 -2.48 -6.74
CA THR A 156 1.18 -1.95 -6.21
C THR A 156 2.02 -3.06 -5.60
N ALA A 157 1.43 -3.95 -4.78
CA ALA A 157 2.18 -5.02 -4.12
C ALA A 157 2.81 -6.00 -5.10
N VAL A 158 2.05 -6.46 -6.09
CA VAL A 158 2.55 -7.41 -7.11
C VAL A 158 3.60 -6.75 -8.00
N ALA A 159 3.36 -5.51 -8.45
CA ALA A 159 4.32 -4.79 -9.28
C ALA A 159 5.63 -4.49 -8.52
N LEU A 160 5.52 -4.10 -7.24
CA LEU A 160 6.66 -3.86 -6.38
C LEU A 160 7.47 -5.14 -6.16
N ALA A 161 6.78 -6.27 -5.90
CA ALA A 161 7.41 -7.57 -5.73
C ALA A 161 8.25 -7.96 -6.96
N ALA A 162 7.72 -7.73 -8.16
CA ALA A 162 8.46 -7.94 -9.41
C ALA A 162 9.68 -7.02 -9.50
N ALA A 163 9.52 -5.72 -9.20
CA ALA A 163 10.58 -4.71 -9.31
C ALA A 163 11.76 -4.96 -8.35
N ILE A 164 11.47 -5.36 -7.11
CA ILE A 164 12.50 -5.66 -6.10
C ILE A 164 12.96 -7.11 -6.12
N LYS A 165 12.46 -7.94 -7.05
CA LYS A 165 12.73 -9.39 -7.12
C LYS A 165 12.46 -10.08 -5.79
N ALA A 166 11.27 -9.86 -5.23
CA ALA A 166 10.83 -10.51 -4.01
C ALA A 166 10.61 -12.02 -4.23
N ASP A 167 10.91 -12.80 -3.21
CA ASP A 167 10.68 -14.25 -3.21
C ASP A 167 9.21 -14.58 -3.02
N ARG A 168 8.47 -13.73 -2.32
CA ARG A 168 7.04 -13.91 -2.03
C ARG A 168 6.30 -12.58 -1.90
N CYS A 169 5.07 -12.55 -2.41
CA CYS A 169 4.12 -11.46 -2.22
C CYS A 169 2.88 -12.00 -1.51
N ASP A 170 2.70 -11.64 -0.25
CA ASP A 170 1.59 -12.07 0.60
C ASP A 170 0.51 -11.00 0.64
N ILE A 171 -0.72 -11.38 0.29
CA ILE A 171 -1.89 -10.50 0.33
C ILE A 171 -2.73 -10.84 1.56
N TYR A 172 -2.68 -9.99 2.58
CA TYR A 172 -3.49 -10.13 3.79
C TYR A 172 -4.83 -9.43 3.61
N THR A 173 -5.89 -10.20 3.84
CA THR A 173 -7.29 -9.76 3.72
C THR A 173 -8.11 -10.29 4.90
N ASP A 174 -9.41 -9.99 4.91
CA ASP A 174 -10.39 -10.40 5.92
C ASP A 174 -10.95 -11.84 5.74
N VAL A 175 -10.35 -12.62 4.84
CA VAL A 175 -10.67 -14.02 4.57
C VAL A 175 -9.38 -14.84 4.62
N ASP A 176 -9.46 -16.13 4.95
CA ASP A 176 -8.29 -17.01 5.14
C ASP A 176 -7.72 -17.61 3.85
N GLY A 177 -8.29 -17.25 2.69
CA GLY A 177 -7.85 -17.69 1.39
C GLY A 177 -8.79 -17.28 0.27
N VAL A 178 -8.63 -17.93 -0.89
CA VAL A 178 -9.58 -17.84 -2.00
C VAL A 178 -10.62 -18.94 -1.82
N TYR A 179 -11.88 -18.52 -1.71
CA TYR A 179 -13.04 -19.40 -1.55
C TYR A 179 -13.59 -19.82 -2.92
N THR A 180 -14.47 -20.84 -2.94
CA THR A 180 -15.09 -21.29 -4.20
C THR A 180 -16.06 -20.26 -4.79
N THR A 181 -16.59 -19.37 -3.96
CA THR A 181 -17.42 -18.19 -4.30
C THR A 181 -17.31 -17.13 -3.20
N ASP A 182 -18.02 -16.01 -3.29
CA ASP A 182 -18.02 -14.98 -2.24
C ASP A 182 -18.66 -15.51 -0.93
N PRO A 183 -17.89 -15.67 0.17
CA PRO A 183 -18.39 -16.21 1.43
C PRO A 183 -19.42 -15.31 2.13
N ARG A 184 -19.57 -14.04 1.68
CA ARG A 184 -20.61 -13.12 2.17
C ARG A 184 -21.97 -13.40 1.53
N ILE A 185 -21.98 -14.07 0.38
CA ILE A 185 -23.19 -14.46 -0.36
C ILE A 185 -23.52 -15.93 -0.06
N GLU A 186 -22.53 -16.82 -0.05
CA GLU A 186 -22.67 -18.24 0.29
C GLU A 186 -21.84 -18.59 1.54
N PRO A 187 -22.47 -18.75 2.72
CA PRO A 187 -21.76 -19.04 3.95
C PRO A 187 -20.93 -20.35 3.96
N LYS A 188 -21.15 -21.27 3.00
CA LYS A 188 -20.41 -22.54 2.86
C LYS A 188 -19.34 -22.54 1.75
N ALA A 189 -18.96 -21.36 1.26
CA ALA A 189 -18.02 -21.19 0.15
C ALA A 189 -16.63 -21.81 0.40
#